data_AF-A0A7J7ZYT6-F1
#
_entry.id   AF-A0A7J7ZYT6-F1
#
_cell.length_a   1.000
_cell.length_b   1.000
_cell.length_c   1.000
_cell.angle_alpha   90.00
_cell.angle_beta   90.00
_cell.angle_gamma   90.00
#
_symmetry.space_group_name_H-M   'P 1'
#
loop_
_entity.id
_entity.type
_entity.pdbx_description
1 polymer ?
#
loop_
_entity_poly.entity_id
_entity_poly.type
_entity_poly.pdbx_seq_one_letter_code
_entity_poly.pdbx_strand_id
1 'polypeptide(L)'
;MDALDKVVQEREDALRLLQTGQEKPRPGAWRKDIFGRIIWHKFKQWPIPWYLNKRYNRKRFFAMPYVEHFDRLKREKHARIQIRKRNLEKKKAKLLQEKFPHLSEAQKSSLVQDV
;
A
#
# COMPACT_ATOMS: atom_id res chain seq x y z
N MET A 1 -6.23 -16.92 -21.15
CA MET A 1 -6.36 -17.81 -19.98
C MET A 1 -6.71 -17.02 -18.72
N ASP A 2 -6.26 -15.77 -18.61
CA ASP A 2 -6.45 -14.91 -17.42
C ASP A 2 -7.91 -14.61 -17.07
N ALA A 3 -8.78 -14.42 -18.06
CA ALA A 3 -10.20 -14.18 -17.82
C ALA A 3 -10.90 -15.39 -17.19
N LEU A 4 -10.51 -16.61 -17.58
CA LEU A 4 -11.05 -17.84 -17.01
C LEU A 4 -10.56 -18.02 -15.57
N ASP A 5 -9.26 -17.82 -15.31
CA ASP A 5 -8.67 -17.87 -13.96
C ASP A 5 -9.32 -16.85 -13.01
N LYS A 6 -9.60 -15.63 -13.51
CA LYS A 6 -10.31 -14.60 -12.73
C LYS A 6 -11.72 -15.04 -12.31
N VAL A 7 -12.51 -15.60 -13.23
CA VAL A 7 -13.87 -16.09 -12.91
C VAL A 7 -13.82 -17.21 -11.87
N VAL A 8 -12.82 -18.09 -11.95
CA VAL A 8 -12.63 -19.16 -10.97
C VAL A 8 -12.27 -18.57 -9.59
N GLN A 9 -11.34 -17.62 -9.54
CA GLN A 9 -10.94 -16.95 -8.29
C GLN A 9 -12.11 -16.18 -7.65
N GLU A 10 -12.91 -15.46 -8.43
CA GLU A 10 -14.08 -14.72 -7.92
C GLU A 10 -15.11 -15.64 -7.26
N ARG A 11 -15.36 -16.82 -7.85
CA ARG A 11 -16.29 -17.82 -7.30
C ARG A 11 -15.74 -18.45 -6.02
N GLU A 12 -14.45 -18.79 -5.99
CA GLU A 12 -13.79 -19.36 -4.81
C GLU A 12 -13.78 -18.35 -3.65
N ASP A 13 -13.48 -17.08 -3.94
CA ASP A 13 -13.45 -16.01 -2.94
C ASP A 13 -14.84 -15.75 -2.34
N ALA A 14 -15.88 -15.71 -3.16
CA ALA A 14 -17.26 -15.58 -2.70
C ALA A 14 -17.68 -16.75 -1.80
N LEU A 15 -17.35 -17.98 -2.20
CA LEU A 15 -17.63 -19.17 -1.41
C LEU A 15 -16.91 -19.15 -0.06
N ARG A 16 -15.62 -18.80 -0.05
CA ARG A 16 -14.79 -18.72 1.17
C ARG A 16 -15.31 -17.68 2.14
N LEU A 17 -15.74 -16.52 1.64
CA LEU A 17 -16.33 -15.46 2.46
C LEU A 17 -17.63 -15.92 3.12
N LEU A 18 -18.49 -16.64 2.40
CA LEU A 18 -19.74 -17.17 2.97
C LEU A 18 -19.51 -18.27 4.02
N GLN A 19 -18.51 -19.14 3.81
CA GLN A 19 -18.26 -20.26 4.70
C GLN A 19 -17.42 -19.90 5.93
N THR A 20 -16.35 -19.11 5.75
CA THR A 20 -15.34 -18.86 6.80
C THR A 20 -15.20 -17.38 7.17
N GLY A 21 -15.79 -16.47 6.39
CA GLY A 21 -15.60 -15.02 6.54
C GLY A 21 -14.19 -14.53 6.25
N GLN A 22 -13.31 -15.38 5.72
CA GLN A 22 -11.91 -15.03 5.48
C GLN A 22 -11.70 -14.41 4.09
N GLU A 23 -11.25 -13.16 4.05
CA GLU A 23 -11.00 -12.45 2.80
C GLU A 23 -9.88 -13.06 1.96
N LYS A 24 -8.83 -13.61 2.59
CA LYS A 24 -7.63 -14.09 1.88
C LYS A 24 -7.54 -15.61 1.93
N PRO A 25 -7.19 -16.29 0.82
CA PRO A 25 -7.01 -17.75 0.82
C PRO A 25 -5.82 -18.16 1.69
N ARG A 26 -4.75 -17.36 1.64
CA ARG A 26 -3.52 -17.63 2.38
C ARG A 26 -3.51 -16.87 3.71
N PRO A 27 -3.37 -17.58 4.85
CA PRO A 27 -3.22 -16.95 6.14
C PRO A 27 -2.01 -16.03 6.21
N GLY A 28 -2.16 -14.94 6.94
CA GLY A 28 -1.09 -14.00 7.23
C GLY A 28 -1.49 -13.02 8.32
N ALA A 29 -0.52 -12.28 8.80
CA ALA A 29 -0.75 -11.28 9.84
C ALA A 29 0.12 -10.05 9.61
N TRP A 30 -0.37 -8.90 10.07
CA TRP A 30 0.43 -7.68 10.17
C TRP A 30 1.49 -7.84 11.26
N ARG A 31 2.75 -7.59 10.92
CA ARG A 31 3.87 -7.64 11.87
C ARG A 31 4.82 -6.48 11.67
N LYS A 32 5.53 -6.11 12.74
CA LYS A 32 6.64 -5.16 12.68
C LYS A 32 7.92 -5.92 12.37
N ASP A 33 8.66 -5.49 11.36
CA ASP A 33 9.99 -6.05 11.08
C ASP A 33 11.05 -5.43 12.03
N ILE A 34 12.27 -5.97 12.01
CA ILE A 34 13.43 -5.44 12.75
C ILE A 34 13.65 -3.95 12.46
N PHE A 35 13.37 -3.53 11.23
CA PHE A 35 13.49 -2.14 10.78
C PHE A 35 12.30 -1.23 11.09
N GLY A 36 11.34 -1.69 11.90
CA GLY A 36 10.19 -0.89 12.33
C GLY A 36 9.05 -0.75 11.33
N ARG A 37 9.19 -1.35 10.14
CA ARG A 37 8.19 -1.33 9.08
C ARG A 37 7.06 -2.31 9.39
N ILE A 38 5.83 -1.90 9.09
CA ILE A 38 4.66 -2.78 9.14
C ILE A 38 4.59 -3.56 7.83
N ILE A 39 4.64 -4.89 7.92
CA ILE A 39 4.66 -5.79 6.76
C ILE A 39 3.57 -6.86 6.94
N TRP A 40 2.88 -7.20 5.83
CA TRP A 40 2.01 -8.36 5.78
C TRP A 40 2.83 -9.66 5.71
N HIS A 41 2.92 -10.38 6.83
CA HIS A 41 3.66 -11.63 6.92
C HIS A 41 2.79 -12.81 6.48
N LYS A 42 3.03 -13.32 5.27
CA LYS A 42 2.38 -14.53 4.75
C LYS A 42 2.91 -15.78 5.47
N PHE A 43 2.02 -16.58 6.04
CA PHE A 43 2.43 -17.81 6.73
C PHE A 43 2.91 -18.88 5.74
N LYS A 44 3.81 -19.74 6.23
CA LYS A 44 4.32 -20.91 5.53
C LYS A 44 3.82 -22.14 6.27
N GLN A 45 3.48 -23.18 5.53
CA GLN A 45 3.17 -24.48 6.10
C GLN A 45 4.46 -25.10 6.63
N TRP A 46 4.38 -25.68 7.82
CA TRP A 46 5.49 -26.31 8.52
C TRP A 46 4.99 -27.58 9.21
N PRO A 47 5.77 -28.67 9.22
CA PRO A 47 5.36 -29.91 9.87
C PRO A 47 5.42 -29.83 11.40
N ILE A 48 6.15 -28.85 11.95
CA ILE A 48 6.41 -28.71 13.39
C ILE A 48 5.88 -27.33 13.85
N PRO A 49 5.33 -27.22 15.08
CA PRO A 49 4.96 -25.94 15.68
C PRO A 49 6.10 -24.91 15.70
N TRP A 50 5.71 -23.63 15.67
CA TRP A 50 6.63 -22.51 15.50
C TRP A 50 7.69 -22.40 16.61
N TYR A 51 7.32 -22.73 17.86
CA TYR A 51 8.20 -22.60 19.04
C TYR A 51 9.34 -23.63 19.04
N LEU A 52 9.19 -24.75 18.34
CA LEU A 52 10.26 -25.75 18.15
C LEU A 52 11.14 -25.44 16.93
N ASN A 53 10.64 -24.60 16.01
CA ASN A 53 11.32 -24.33 14.76
C ASN A 53 12.46 -23.33 14.94
N LYS A 54 13.70 -23.84 15.01
CA LYS A 54 14.93 -23.04 15.12
C LYS A 54 15.05 -21.95 14.06
N ARG A 55 14.61 -22.20 12.82
CA ARG A 55 14.66 -21.21 11.73
C ARG A 55 13.64 -20.09 11.95
N TYR A 56 12.44 -20.42 12.43
CA TYR A 56 11.41 -19.42 12.71
C TYR A 56 11.78 -18.55 13.90
N ASN A 57 12.25 -19.14 15.01
CA ASN A 57 12.60 -18.41 16.23
C ASN A 57 13.77 -17.43 16.06
N ARG A 58 14.68 -17.67 15.11
CA ARG A 58 15.75 -16.71 14.77
C ARG A 58 15.21 -15.44 14.10
N LYS A 59 14.03 -15.49 13.49
CA LYS A 59 13.42 -14.34 12.83
C LYS A 59 12.74 -13.45 13.86
N ARG A 60 13.14 -12.19 13.92
CA ARG A 60 12.59 -11.22 14.88
C ARG A 60 11.46 -10.43 14.23
N PHE A 61 10.35 -10.29 14.95
CA PHE A 61 9.16 -9.54 14.53
C PHE A 61 8.87 -8.36 15.47
N PHE A 62 9.93 -7.73 15.94
CA PHE A 62 9.88 -6.54 16.77
C PHE A 62 11.04 -5.62 16.38
N ALA A 63 10.80 -4.32 16.52
CA ALA A 63 11.83 -3.31 16.32
C ALA A 63 12.28 -2.77 17.68
N MET A 64 13.57 -2.51 17.79
CA MET A 64 14.15 -1.90 18.98
C MET A 64 13.98 -0.38 18.97
N PRO A 65 14.05 0.31 20.13
CA PRO A 65 13.87 1.76 20.22
C PRO A 65 14.86 2.58 19.36
N TYR A 66 16.08 2.09 19.16
CA TYR A 66 17.07 2.78 18.31
C TYR A 66 16.66 2.91 16.84
N VAL A 67 15.63 2.18 16.40
CA VAL A 67 15.11 2.25 15.03
C VAL A 67 14.20 3.45 14.82
N GLU A 68 13.66 4.04 15.89
CA GLU A 68 12.69 5.13 15.81
C GLU A 68 13.25 6.38 15.11
N HIS A 69 14.53 6.69 15.35
CA HIS A 69 15.21 7.80 14.66
C HIS A 69 15.21 7.60 13.14
N PHE A 70 15.51 6.39 12.67
CA PHE A 70 15.51 6.07 11.23
C PHE A 70 14.10 6.10 10.65
N ASP A 71 13.09 5.69 11.41
CA ASP A 71 11.69 5.76 10.96
C ASP A 71 11.23 7.22 10.82
N ARG A 72 11.64 8.11 11.73
CA ARG A 72 11.42 9.56 11.59
C ARG A 72 12.08 10.10 10.33
N LEU A 73 13.37 9.80 10.09
CA LEU A 73 14.08 10.27 8.90
C LEU A 73 13.42 9.78 7.59
N LYS A 74 12.91 8.54 7.55
CA LYS A 74 12.16 8.01 6.40
C LYS A 74 10.87 8.81 6.18
N ARG A 75 10.10 9.12 7.24
CA ARG A 75 8.87 9.92 7.14
C ARG A 75 9.17 11.32 6.60
N GLU A 76 10.19 11.99 7.14
CA GLU A 76 10.61 13.32 6.69
C GLU A 76 11.05 13.31 5.22
N LYS A 77 11.83 12.30 4.81
CA LYS A 77 12.23 12.11 3.41
C LYS A 77 11.02 11.96 2.50
N HIS A 78 10.04 11.14 2.88
CA HIS A 78 8.83 10.93 2.10
C HIS A 78 8.00 12.22 1.97
N ALA A 79 7.85 12.97 3.06
CA ALA A 79 7.17 14.26 3.04
C ALA A 79 7.85 15.26 2.10
N ARG A 80 9.18 15.35 2.12
CA ARG A 80 9.96 16.20 1.19
C ARG A 80 9.73 15.81 -0.27
N ILE A 81 9.72 14.51 -0.58
CA ILE A 81 9.46 14.00 -1.94
C ILE A 81 8.03 14.37 -2.38
N GLN A 82 7.03 14.17 -1.52
CA GLN A 82 5.64 14.53 -1.82
C GLN A 82 5.48 16.03 -2.09
N ILE A 83 6.10 16.90 -1.28
CA ILE A 83 6.04 18.35 -1.46
C ILE A 83 6.68 18.75 -2.80
N ARG A 84 7.84 18.19 -3.14
CA ARG A 84 8.50 18.45 -4.43
C ARG A 84 7.62 18.04 -5.61
N LYS A 85 6.97 16.87 -5.53
CA LYS A 85 6.04 16.38 -6.55
C LYS A 85 4.86 17.33 -6.75
N ARG A 86 4.19 17.71 -5.66
CA ARG A 86 3.05 18.66 -5.71
C ARG A 86 3.45 20.02 -6.27
N ASN A 87 4.61 20.54 -5.87
CA ASN A 87 5.10 21.83 -6.37
C ASN A 87 5.40 21.77 -7.88
N LEU A 88 5.95 20.66 -8.35
CA LEU A 88 6.21 20.44 -9.78
C LEU A 88 4.90 20.34 -10.57
N GLU A 89 3.90 19.62 -10.07
CA GLU A 89 2.56 19.54 -10.67
C GLU A 89 1.91 20.94 -10.78
N LYS A 90 1.96 21.73 -9.70
CA LYS A 90 1.46 23.12 -9.71
C LYS A 90 2.19 23.99 -10.73
N LYS A 91 3.52 23.89 -10.82
CA LYS A 91 4.32 24.64 -11.80
C LYS A 91 3.96 24.24 -13.23
N LYS A 92 3.80 22.93 -13.50
CA LYS A 92 3.38 22.43 -14.81
C LYS A 92 1.97 22.90 -15.18
N ALA A 93 1.02 22.86 -14.24
CA ALA A 93 -0.33 23.36 -14.46
C ALA A 93 -0.33 24.86 -14.77
N LYS A 94 0.44 25.66 -14.01
CA LYS A 94 0.59 27.10 -14.27
C LYS A 94 1.16 27.37 -15.66
N LEU A 95 2.25 26.68 -16.04
CA LEU A 95 2.86 26.82 -17.36
C LEU A 95 1.91 26.38 -18.49
N LEU A 96 1.09 25.36 -18.26
CA LEU A 96 0.08 24.91 -19.22
C LEU A 96 -1.03 25.96 -19.42
N GLN A 97 -1.49 26.58 -18.34
CA GLN A 97 -2.48 27.68 -18.38
C GLN A 97 -1.92 28.91 -19.12
N GLU A 98 -0.64 29.25 -18.90
CA GLU A 98 0.02 30.35 -19.61
C GLU A 98 0.12 30.08 -21.13
N LYS A 99 0.42 28.85 -21.54
CA LYS A 99 0.53 28.48 -22.96
C LYS A 99 -0.82 28.28 -23.66
N PHE A 100 -1.82 27.80 -22.94
CA PHE A 100 -3.14 27.51 -23.46
C PHE A 100 -4.24 28.17 -22.61
N PRO A 101 -4.46 29.49 -22.76
CA PRO A 101 -5.40 30.23 -21.92
C PRO A 101 -6.85 29.74 -22.00
N HIS A 102 -7.27 29.23 -23.16
CA HIS A 102 -8.61 28.66 -23.37
C HIS A 102 -8.90 27.42 -22.49
N LEU A 103 -7.86 26.70 -22.04
CA LEU A 103 -8.03 25.58 -21.08
C LEU A 103 -8.50 26.10 -19.70
N SER A 104 -8.14 27.33 -19.34
CA SER A 104 -8.57 27.94 -18.08
C SER A 104 -10.05 28.35 -18.10
N GLU A 105 -10.58 28.70 -19.27
CA GLU A 105 -12.00 29.02 -19.47
C GLU A 105 -12.85 27.74 -19.41
N ALA A 106 -12.39 26.67 -20.05
CA ALA A 106 -13.04 25.35 -19.98
C ALA A 106 -13.12 24.82 -18.53
N GLN A 107 -12.03 24.91 -17.75
CA GLN A 107 -12.02 24.52 -16.33
C GLN A 107 -12.95 25.36 -15.45
N LYS A 108 -13.09 26.67 -15.73
CA LYS A 108 -14.02 27.54 -15.01
C LYS A 108 -15.48 27.22 -15.38
N SER A 109 -15.76 26.93 -16.65
CA SER A 109 -17.10 26.57 -17.10
C SER A 109 -17.60 25.23 -16.55
N SER A 110 -16.72 24.23 -16.41
CA SER A 110 -17.06 22.94 -15.80
C SER A 110 -17.33 23.04 -14.30
N LEU A 111 -16.58 23.88 -13.57
CA LEU A 111 -16.80 24.13 -12.14
C LEU A 111 -18.12 24.86 -11.83
N VAL A 112 -18.71 25.55 -12.81
CA VAL A 112 -20.00 26.25 -12.70
C VAL A 112 -21.19 25.35 -13.05
N GLN A 113 -20.97 24.26 -13.80
CA GLN A 113 -22.02 23.30 -14.19
C GLN A 113 -22.28 22.19 -13.16
N ASP A 114 -21.36 21.96 -12.23
CA ASP A 114 -21.46 20.96 -11.16
C ASP A 114 -22.12 21.50 -9.86
N VAL A 115 -22.76 22.68 -9.92
CA VAL A 115 -23.59 23.30 -8.85
C VAL A 115 -25.02 23.40 -9.33
#